data_AF-A0AAD1VMK3-F1
#
_entry.id   AF-A0AAD1VMK3-F1
#
_cell.length_a   1.000
_cell.length_b   1.000
_cell.length_c   1.000
_cell.angle_alpha   90.00
_cell.angle_beta   90.00
_cell.angle_gamma   90.00
#
_symmetry.space_group_name_H-M   'P 1'
#
loop_
_entity.id
_entity.type
_entity.pdbx_description
1 polymer ?
#
loop_
_entity_poly.entity_id
_entity_poly.type
_entity_poly.pdbx_seq_one_letter_code
_entity_poly.pdbx_strand_id
1 'polypeptide(L)'
;MTDAYKSIARLESQHKRSQLTSTYGELTEARRTLQALLTQRHHRSLQRSRSFFYTHANKGGKFLARLLKGDTPRTQVRKLRLSTGSISPYPEEIAGEFREYYNSLYNLCPPEDTAHRRE
;
A
#
# COMPACT_ATOMS: atom_id res chain seq x y z
N MET A 1 1.59 -37.39 3.57
CA MET A 1 0.69 -37.02 4.69
C MET A 1 -0.01 -38.24 5.26
N THR A 2 -0.53 -39.14 4.41
CA THR A 2 -1.08 -40.45 4.79
C THR A 2 -0.17 -41.26 5.71
N ASP A 3 1.14 -41.20 5.48
CA ASP A 3 2.10 -42.05 6.20
C ASP A 3 2.32 -41.57 7.64
N ALA A 4 2.27 -40.25 7.88
CA ALA A 4 2.31 -39.68 9.23
C ALA A 4 1.07 -40.06 10.04
N TYR A 5 -0.12 -40.03 9.43
CA TYR A 5 -1.35 -40.49 10.06
C TYR A 5 -1.34 -41.98 10.38
N LYS A 6 -0.83 -42.81 9.46
CA LYS A 6 -0.65 -44.26 9.69
C LYS A 6 0.33 -44.53 10.83
N SER A 7 1.42 -43.75 10.92
CA SER A 7 2.41 -43.87 12.00
C SER A 7 1.80 -43.52 13.37
N ILE A 8 1.07 -42.40 13.46
CA ILE A 8 0.38 -41.99 14.69
C ILE A 8 -0.66 -43.05 15.11
N ALA A 9 -1.50 -43.53 14.19
CA ALA A 9 -2.50 -44.56 14.48
C ALA A 9 -1.87 -45.86 15.02
N ARG A 10 -0.69 -46.23 14.50
CA ARG A 10 0.09 -47.37 15.00
C ARG A 10 0.60 -47.12 16.43
N LEU A 11 1.20 -45.95 16.67
CA LEU A 11 1.70 -45.56 18.00
C LEU A 11 0.57 -45.46 19.04
N GLU A 12 -0.61 -44.97 18.66
CA GLU A 12 -1.79 -44.96 19.52
C GLU A 12 -2.23 -46.37 19.91
N SER A 13 -2.23 -47.29 18.95
CA SER A 13 -2.59 -48.69 19.20
C SER A 13 -1.57 -49.40 20.10
N GLN A 14 -0.28 -49.10 19.93
CA GLN A 14 0.79 -49.62 20.78
C GLN A 14 0.71 -49.06 22.20
N HIS A 15 0.52 -47.75 22.34
CA HIS A 15 0.40 -47.10 23.63
C HIS A 15 -0.84 -47.58 24.42
N LYS A 16 -1.98 -47.77 23.75
CA LYS A 16 -3.19 -48.34 24.38
C LYS A 16 -2.95 -49.73 24.98
N ARG A 17 -2.06 -50.54 24.37
CA ARG A 17 -1.73 -51.88 24.83
C ARG A 17 -0.66 -51.89 25.93
N SER A 18 0.38 -51.05 25.80
CA SER A 18 1.54 -51.08 26.70
C SER A 18 1.46 -50.09 27.86
N GLN A 19 0.71 -49.00 27.72
CA GLN A 19 0.62 -47.87 28.66
C GLN A 19 1.98 -47.31 29.12
N LEU A 20 3.03 -47.49 28.30
CA LEU A 20 4.38 -47.05 28.63
C LEU A 20 4.55 -45.54 28.41
N THR A 21 5.22 -44.86 29.34
CA THR A 21 5.57 -43.42 29.24
C THR A 21 6.42 -43.11 28.01
N SER A 22 7.31 -44.03 27.61
CA SER A 22 8.14 -43.89 26.40
C SER A 22 7.26 -43.75 25.13
N THR A 23 6.30 -44.65 24.96
CA THR A 23 5.38 -44.63 23.80
C THR A 23 4.48 -43.38 23.77
N TYR A 24 4.16 -42.81 24.93
CA TYR A 24 3.42 -41.55 25.03
C TYR A 24 4.27 -40.35 24.59
N GLY A 25 5.57 -40.34 24.92
CA GLY A 25 6.52 -39.33 24.46
C GLY A 25 6.61 -39.29 22.94
N GLU A 26 6.85 -40.45 22.33
CA GLU A 26 6.91 -40.60 20.86
C GLU A 26 5.60 -40.17 20.17
N LEU A 27 4.45 -40.52 20.74
CA LEU A 27 3.13 -40.10 20.25
C LEU A 27 2.99 -38.57 20.27
N THR A 28 3.40 -37.95 21.38
CA THR A 28 3.29 -36.49 21.57
C THR A 28 4.18 -35.75 20.59
N GLU A 29 5.39 -36.24 20.35
CA GLU A 29 6.30 -35.69 19.34
C GLU A 29 5.75 -35.86 17.91
N ALA A 30 5.22 -37.03 17.58
CA ALA A 30 4.60 -37.27 16.27
C ALA A 30 3.40 -36.34 16.01
N ARG A 31 2.59 -36.07 17.03
CA ARG A 31 1.48 -35.11 16.95
C ARG A 31 1.98 -33.67 16.80
N ARG A 32 3.00 -33.27 17.57
CA ARG A 32 3.60 -31.92 17.50
C ARG A 32 4.21 -31.65 16.12
N THR A 33 4.94 -32.61 15.57
CA THR A 33 5.54 -32.49 14.22
C THR A 33 4.47 -32.37 13.14
N LEU A 34 3.39 -33.16 13.21
CA LEU A 34 2.26 -33.04 12.29
C LEU A 34 1.58 -31.66 12.39
N GLN A 35 1.33 -31.18 13.61
CA GLN A 35 0.72 -29.86 13.84
C GLN A 35 1.59 -28.74 13.26
N ALA A 36 2.91 -28.80 13.44
CA ALA A 36 3.84 -27.82 12.88
C ALA A 36 3.78 -27.79 11.35
N LEU A 37 3.76 -28.96 10.69
CA LEU A 37 3.66 -29.07 9.24
C LEU A 37 2.33 -28.52 8.70
N LEU A 38 1.21 -28.88 9.34
CA LEU A 38 -0.12 -28.36 8.97
C LEU A 38 -0.17 -26.85 9.13
N THR A 39 0.29 -26.32 10.25
CA THR A 39 0.35 -24.88 10.53
C THR A 39 1.15 -24.15 9.47
N GLN A 40 2.33 -24.66 9.10
CA GLN A 40 3.15 -24.08 8.04
C GLN A 40 2.42 -24.07 6.69
N ARG A 41 1.73 -25.17 6.34
CA ARG A 41 0.98 -25.28 5.08
C ARG A 41 -0.21 -24.30 5.05
N HIS A 42 -0.97 -24.21 6.13
CA HIS A 42 -2.06 -23.25 6.26
C HIS A 42 -1.55 -21.82 6.15
N HIS A 43 -0.45 -21.48 6.83
CA HIS A 43 0.16 -20.17 6.72
C HIS A 43 0.57 -19.85 5.28
N ARG A 44 1.24 -20.78 4.58
CA ARG A 44 1.60 -20.60 3.17
C ARG A 44 0.38 -20.38 2.27
N SER A 45 -0.71 -21.14 2.48
CA SER A 45 -1.95 -20.98 1.72
C SER A 45 -2.60 -19.62 1.97
N LEU A 46 -2.67 -19.18 3.23
CA LEU A 46 -3.18 -17.87 3.61
C LEU A 46 -2.37 -16.74 2.97
N GLN A 47 -1.04 -16.82 3.03
CA GLN A 47 -0.18 -15.79 2.44
C GLN A 47 -0.30 -15.74 0.92
N ARG A 48 -0.44 -16.89 0.25
CA ARG A 48 -0.71 -16.93 -1.21
C ARG A 48 -2.02 -16.23 -1.55
N SER A 49 -3.09 -16.50 -0.81
CA SER A 49 -4.38 -15.85 -1.01
C SER A 49 -4.30 -14.33 -0.81
N ARG A 50 -3.60 -13.89 0.25
CA ARG A 50 -3.38 -12.46 0.53
C ARG A 50 -2.58 -11.77 -0.57
N SER A 51 -1.50 -12.40 -1.04
CA SER A 51 -0.67 -11.88 -2.13
C SER A 51 -1.47 -11.75 -3.43
N PHE A 52 -2.25 -12.77 -3.77
CA PHE A 52 -3.14 -12.75 -4.93
C PHE A 52 -4.17 -11.61 -4.83
N PHE A 53 -4.80 -11.45 -3.67
CA PHE A 53 -5.74 -10.36 -3.43
C PHE A 53 -5.07 -8.99 -3.53
N TYR A 54 -3.92 -8.77 -2.91
CA TYR A 54 -3.22 -7.48 -2.97
C TYR A 54 -2.83 -7.08 -4.40
N THR A 55 -2.44 -8.06 -5.22
CA THR A 55 -2.06 -7.83 -6.61
C THR A 55 -3.30 -7.54 -7.47
N HIS A 56 -4.40 -8.26 -7.29
CA HIS A 56 -5.53 -8.28 -8.24
C HIS A 56 -6.83 -7.61 -7.77
N ALA A 57 -7.04 -7.39 -6.47
CA ALA A 57 -8.34 -6.94 -5.95
C ALA A 57 -8.63 -5.47 -6.28
N ASN A 58 -7.67 -4.58 -6.03
CA ASN A 58 -7.87 -3.15 -6.27
C ASN A 58 -7.30 -2.71 -7.63
N LYS A 59 -7.84 -3.24 -8.73
CA LYS A 59 -7.47 -2.78 -10.09
C LYS A 59 -7.97 -1.36 -10.34
N GLY A 60 -9.20 -1.05 -9.95
CA GLY A 60 -9.82 0.27 -10.14
C GLY A 60 -9.05 1.38 -9.43
N GLY A 61 -8.73 1.20 -8.15
CA GLY A 61 -7.94 2.19 -7.39
C GLY A 61 -6.52 2.34 -7.90
N LYS A 62 -5.86 1.26 -8.34
CA LYS A 62 -4.54 1.35 -8.99
C LYS A 62 -4.61 2.10 -10.33
N PHE A 63 -5.66 1.87 -11.11
CA PHE A 63 -5.87 2.57 -12.36
C PHE A 63 -6.12 4.07 -12.12
N LEU A 64 -7.03 4.41 -11.19
CA LEU A 64 -7.29 5.79 -10.80
C LEU A 64 -6.04 6.49 -10.27
N ALA A 65 -5.24 5.83 -9.41
CA ALA A 65 -4.00 6.40 -8.91
C ALA A 65 -2.99 6.69 -10.04
N ARG A 66 -2.91 5.82 -11.05
CA ARG A 66 -2.06 6.07 -12.25
C ARG A 66 -2.59 7.22 -13.08
N LEU A 67 -3.91 7.30 -13.27
CA LEU A 67 -4.57 8.39 -14.00
C LEU A 67 -4.30 9.73 -13.32
N LEU A 68 -4.57 9.82 -12.02
CA LEU A 68 -4.30 11.01 -11.21
C LEU A 68 -2.82 11.40 -11.24
N LYS A 69 -1.89 10.43 -11.15
CA LYS A 69 -0.45 10.70 -11.26
C LYS A 69 -0.08 11.30 -12.63
N GLY A 70 -0.72 10.86 -13.72
CA GLY A 70 -0.53 11.43 -15.05
C GLY A 70 -1.18 12.80 -15.25
N ASP A 71 -2.30 13.04 -14.59
CA ASP A 71 -3.06 14.30 -14.71
C ASP A 71 -2.47 15.42 -13.85
N THR A 72 -1.91 15.12 -12.68
CA THR A 72 -1.28 16.11 -11.78
C THR A 72 -0.28 17.06 -12.45
N PRO A 73 0.68 16.62 -13.31
CA PRO A 73 1.58 17.55 -14.00
C PRO A 73 0.91 18.38 -15.10
N ARG A 74 -0.28 17.98 -15.60
CA ARG A 74 -1.04 18.75 -16.59
C ARG A 74 -1.86 19.85 -15.94
N THR A 75 -2.39 19.59 -14.74
CA THR A 75 -3.28 20.51 -14.04
C THR A 75 -2.56 21.47 -13.11
N GLN A 76 -1.33 21.15 -12.67
CA GLN A 76 -0.59 21.96 -11.70
C GLN A 76 0.76 22.42 -12.23
N VAL A 77 0.98 23.73 -12.20
CA VAL A 77 2.30 24.33 -12.41
C VAL A 77 3.14 24.10 -11.16
N ARG A 78 4.09 23.15 -11.22
CA ARG A 78 4.99 22.85 -10.07
C ARG A 78 6.14 23.82 -9.93
N LYS A 79 6.61 24.38 -11.04
CA LYS A 79 7.72 25.33 -11.11
C LYS A 79 7.48 26.27 -12.28
N LEU A 80 7.84 27.53 -12.12
CA LEU A 80 7.81 28.53 -13.19
C LEU A 80 9.20 29.15 -13.34
N ARG A 81 9.54 29.59 -14.54
CA ARG A 81 10.70 30.45 -14.76
C ARG A 81 10.23 31.90 -14.59
N LEU A 82 10.80 32.60 -13.62
CA LEU A 82 10.52 34.01 -13.35
C LEU A 82 11.10 34.89 -14.48
N SER A 83 10.62 36.14 -14.56
CA SER A 83 11.15 37.18 -15.46
C SER A 83 12.65 37.42 -15.27
N THR A 84 13.14 37.23 -14.04
CA THR A 84 14.56 37.30 -13.64
C THR A 84 15.41 36.12 -14.15
N GLY A 85 14.78 35.12 -14.76
CA GLY A 85 15.44 33.96 -15.37
C GLY A 85 15.66 32.77 -14.44
N SER A 86 15.39 32.90 -13.14
CA SER A 86 15.48 31.83 -12.14
C SER A 86 14.24 30.92 -12.15
N ILE A 87 14.40 29.65 -11.75
CA ILE A 87 13.29 28.68 -11.67
C ILE A 87 12.83 28.59 -10.23
N SER A 88 11.60 29.01 -9.97
CA SER A 88 11.00 28.95 -8.64
C SER A 88 9.92 27.89 -8.52
N PRO A 89 9.94 27.08 -7.44
CA PRO A 89 8.85 26.19 -7.06
C PRO A 89 7.81 26.84 -6.12
N TYR A 90 8.01 28.10 -5.70
CA TYR A 90 7.18 28.73 -4.67
C TYR A 90 5.87 29.27 -5.26
N PRO A 91 4.69 28.88 -4.75
CA PRO A 91 3.40 29.30 -5.31
C PRO A 91 3.19 30.82 -5.31
N GLU A 92 3.71 31.52 -4.29
CA GLU A 92 3.57 32.98 -4.16
C GLU A 92 4.32 33.72 -5.28
N GLU A 93 5.55 33.31 -5.57
CA GLU A 93 6.36 33.87 -6.65
C GLU A 93 5.76 33.57 -8.02
N ILE A 94 5.25 32.34 -8.21
CA ILE A 94 4.54 31.93 -9.44
C ILE A 94 3.27 32.79 -9.65
N ALA A 95 2.48 32.99 -8.60
CA ALA A 95 1.26 33.81 -8.67
C ALA A 95 1.57 35.29 -8.94
N GLY A 96 2.64 35.82 -8.34
CA GLY A 96 3.14 37.16 -8.58
C GLY A 96 3.50 37.40 -10.06
N GLU A 97 4.29 36.51 -10.64
CA GLU A 97 4.67 36.58 -12.06
C GLU A 97 3.45 36.50 -13.00
N PHE A 98 2.49 35.61 -12.73
CA PHE A 98 1.24 35.58 -13.52
C PHE A 98 0.47 36.89 -13.41
N ARG A 99 0.39 37.48 -12.21
CA ARG A 99 -0.29 38.76 -11.98
C ARG A 99 0.40 39.89 -12.75
N GLU A 100 1.71 39.99 -12.66
CA GLU A 100 2.50 40.99 -13.38
C GLU A 100 2.38 40.83 -14.90
N TYR A 101 2.48 39.59 -15.40
CA TYR A 101 2.30 39.28 -16.82
C TYR A 101 0.92 39.73 -17.32
N TYR A 102 -0.16 39.33 -16.66
CA TYR A 102 -1.51 39.72 -17.09
C TYR A 102 -1.80 41.21 -16.90
N ASN A 103 -1.24 41.86 -15.88
CA ASN A 103 -1.33 43.31 -15.72
C ASN A 103 -0.69 44.03 -16.90
N SER A 104 0.49 43.58 -17.35
CA SER A 104 1.16 44.14 -18.53
C SER A 104 0.40 43.87 -19.82
N LEU A 105 -0.19 42.67 -19.96
CA LEU A 105 -0.91 42.25 -21.17
C LEU A 105 -2.20 43.04 -21.37
N TYR A 106 -2.92 43.29 -20.27
CA TYR A 106 -4.22 43.97 -20.30
C TYR A 106 -4.15 45.44 -19.87
N ASN A 107 -2.96 45.99 -19.62
CA ASN A 107 -2.74 47.33 -19.06
C ASN A 107 -3.63 47.60 -17.83
N LEU A 108 -3.81 46.58 -16.98
CA LEU A 108 -4.60 46.71 -15.76
C LEU A 108 -3.81 47.60 -14.81
N CYS A 109 -4.32 48.82 -14.59
CA CYS A 109 -3.83 49.71 -13.55
C CYS A 109 -3.86 48.95 -12.21
N PRO A 110 -2.80 49.00 -11.38
CA PRO A 110 -2.85 48.43 -10.04
C PRO A 110 -4.06 49.03 -9.31
N PRO A 111 -4.87 48.24 -8.59
CA PRO A 111 -5.97 48.78 -7.80
C PRO A 111 -5.42 49.45 -6.54
N GLU A 112 -4.83 50.63 -6.71
CA GLU A 112 -4.92 51.69 -5.71
C GLU A 112 -6.36 52.22 -5.83
N ASP A 113 -7.07 52.38 -4.71
CA ASP A 113 -8.41 53.00 -4.60
C ASP A 113 -9.66 52.14 -4.91
N THR A 114 -9.90 51.12 -4.10
CA THR A 114 -11.29 50.65 -3.84
C THR A 114 -11.92 51.32 -2.60
N ALA A 115 -11.36 52.42 -2.11
CA ALA A 115 -11.87 53.17 -0.96
C ALA A 115 -13.04 54.14 -1.28
N HIS A 116 -13.38 54.39 -2.55
CA HIS A 116 -14.38 55.40 -2.93
C HIS A 116 -15.56 54.90 -3.78
N ARG A 117 -16.06 53.68 -3.54
CA ARG A 117 -17.37 53.28 -4.10
C ARG A 117 -18.24 52.56 -3.06
N ARG A 118 -18.71 53.35 -2.10
CA ARG A 118 -19.96 53.10 -1.36
C ARG A 118 -20.63 54.44 -1.12
N GLU A 119 -21.53 54.81 -2.03
CA GLU A 119 -22.73 55.61 -1.78
C GLU A 119 -23.89 54.89 -2.46
#